data_AF-A0A1F5QA48-F1
#
_entry.id   AF-A0A1F5QA48-F1
#
_cell.length_a   1.000
_cell.length_b   1.000
_cell.length_c   1.000
_cell.angle_alpha   90.00
_cell.angle_beta   90.00
_cell.angle_gamma   90.00
#
_symmetry.space_group_name_H-M   'P 1'
#
loop_
_entity.id
_entity.type
_entity.pdbx_description
1 polymer ?
#
loop_
_entity_poly.entity_id
_entity_poly.type
_entity_poly.pdbx_seq_one_letter_code
_entity_poly.pdbx_strand_id
1 'polypeptide(L)'
;MTIREAFIWADKKLKKNSLSPQLDAEVLLSHVSKKNKAWLFANLQKKLSKLQATNYKLMIAKRSHRWPVAYLTGHKEFYGLDFKVDQNVLIPRPETEILVEKALELLKSGKFKNIIDIGTGSGAIIISIAVIASRRRSNLKFYGTDISKPALKIARLNARRHHVLKKIKFENCNLIENWKLRIENSIILANLPYLTPKQMKNPDLKYEPKNALVAGKGSLKYYRDLFKQISTYPFGTAQDQNLTILIEHDPSQKAAVQKLVKKFLPKAQNKSLAKFATMVYNRSWTFNTG
;
A
#
# COMPACT_ATOMS: atom_id res chain seq x y z
N MET A 1 17.97 17.39 -28.49
CA MET A 1 16.60 17.92 -28.53
C MET A 1 16.43 18.93 -27.41
N THR A 2 15.63 19.98 -27.63
CA THR A 2 15.20 20.91 -26.59
C THR A 2 14.16 20.26 -25.67
N ILE A 3 13.90 20.87 -24.51
CA ILE A 3 12.82 20.43 -23.61
C ILE A 3 11.46 20.49 -24.32
N ARG A 4 11.20 21.55 -25.10
CA ARG A 4 9.99 21.68 -25.94
C ARG A 4 9.84 20.51 -26.90
N GLU A 5 10.90 20.20 -27.67
CA GLU A 5 10.91 19.07 -28.60
C GLU A 5 10.68 17.74 -27.88
N ALA A 6 11.27 17.56 -26.70
CA ALA A 6 11.10 16.35 -25.89
C ALA A 6 9.64 16.14 -25.47
N PHE A 7 8.93 17.19 -25.04
CA PHE A 7 7.52 17.11 -24.71
C PHE A 7 6.64 16.80 -25.92
N ILE A 8 6.82 17.51 -27.03
CA ILE A 8 6.05 17.28 -28.26
C ILE A 8 6.27 15.86 -28.78
N TRP A 9 7.51 15.37 -28.75
CA TRP A 9 7.85 14.02 -29.19
C TRP A 9 7.21 12.95 -28.29
N ALA A 10 7.28 13.13 -26.97
CA ALA A 10 6.73 12.19 -26.00
C ALA A 10 5.20 12.12 -26.07
N ASP A 11 4.52 13.27 -26.16
CA ASP A 11 3.06 13.35 -26.28
C ASP A 11 2.58 12.52 -27.48
N LYS A 12 3.19 12.70 -28.65
CA LYS A 12 2.89 11.91 -29.87
C LYS A 12 3.07 10.41 -29.66
N LYS A 13 4.10 9.99 -28.90
CA LYS A 13 4.39 8.57 -28.63
C LYS A 13 3.44 7.95 -27.62
N LEU A 14 2.95 8.75 -26.67
CA LEU A 14 2.12 8.26 -25.56
C LEU A 14 0.61 8.36 -25.83
N LYS A 15 0.18 9.23 -26.76
CA LYS A 15 -1.24 9.53 -27.04
C LYS A 15 -2.15 8.30 -27.25
N LYS A 16 -1.61 7.21 -27.80
CA LYS A 16 -2.39 5.97 -28.03
C LYS A 16 -2.55 5.08 -26.80
N ASN A 17 -1.60 5.11 -25.87
CA ASN A 17 -1.46 4.07 -24.84
C ASN A 17 -1.41 4.60 -23.40
N SER A 18 -1.32 5.92 -23.20
CA SER A 18 -1.41 6.54 -21.88
C SER A 18 -2.72 7.31 -21.74
N LEU A 19 -3.34 7.20 -20.56
CA LEU A 19 -4.49 8.01 -20.15
C LEU A 19 -4.08 9.43 -19.75
N SER A 20 -2.79 9.67 -19.51
CA SER A 20 -2.22 10.96 -19.11
C SER A 20 -0.89 11.26 -19.83
N PRO A 21 -0.87 11.35 -21.18
CA PRO A 21 0.38 11.48 -21.97
C PRO A 21 1.27 12.66 -21.55
N GLN A 22 0.68 13.83 -21.29
CA GLN A 22 1.44 15.03 -20.94
C GLN A 22 2.06 14.89 -19.54
N LEU A 23 1.28 14.44 -18.57
CA LEU A 23 1.76 14.22 -17.21
C LEU A 23 2.88 13.17 -17.16
N ASP A 24 2.73 12.08 -17.91
CA ASP A 24 3.74 11.03 -18.00
C ASP A 24 5.06 11.58 -18.58
N ALA A 25 4.97 12.37 -19.65
CA ALA A 25 6.12 13.04 -20.27
C ALA A 25 6.80 14.01 -19.28
N GLU A 26 6.01 14.82 -18.57
CA GLU A 26 6.49 15.75 -17.55
C GLU A 26 7.24 15.06 -16.42
N VAL A 27 6.65 14.01 -15.83
CA VAL A 27 7.25 13.27 -14.72
C VAL A 27 8.54 12.59 -15.15
N LEU A 28 8.53 11.91 -16.31
CA LEU A 28 9.71 11.21 -16.81
C LEU A 28 10.84 12.18 -17.18
N LEU A 29 10.52 13.34 -17.77
CA LEU A 29 11.54 14.33 -18.10
C LEU A 29 12.11 14.99 -16.84
N SER A 30 11.25 15.26 -15.85
CA SER A 30 11.67 15.77 -14.53
C SER A 30 12.64 14.81 -13.86
N HIS A 31 12.33 13.51 -13.88
CA HIS A 31 13.19 12.46 -13.33
C HIS A 31 14.56 12.41 -14.02
N VAL A 32 14.58 12.37 -15.36
CA VAL A 32 15.83 12.27 -16.13
C VAL A 32 16.71 13.52 -16.03
N SER A 33 16.08 14.70 -16.01
CA SER A 33 16.80 15.97 -15.93
C SER A 33 17.18 16.38 -14.50
N LYS A 34 16.58 15.74 -13.49
CA LYS A 34 16.64 16.15 -12.08
C LYS A 34 16.17 17.60 -11.87
N LYS A 35 15.14 18.02 -12.62
CA LYS A 35 14.53 19.35 -12.54
C LYS A 35 13.04 19.21 -12.28
N ASN A 36 12.49 20.17 -11.54
CA ASN A 36 11.05 20.19 -11.28
C ASN A 36 10.28 20.73 -12.50
N LYS A 37 8.96 20.58 -12.45
CA LYS A 37 8.04 21.06 -13.48
C LYS A 37 8.26 22.55 -13.81
N ALA A 38 8.25 23.42 -12.80
CA ALA A 38 8.40 24.85 -12.99
C ALA A 38 9.67 25.22 -13.78
N TRP A 39 10.79 24.59 -13.43
CA TRP A 39 12.05 24.80 -14.13
C TRP A 39 11.99 24.35 -15.59
N LEU A 40 11.40 23.18 -15.88
CA LEU A 40 11.28 22.68 -17.26
C LEU A 40 10.47 23.64 -18.14
N PHE A 41 9.34 24.14 -17.64
CA PHE A 41 8.48 25.07 -18.38
C PHE A 41 9.11 26.47 -18.53
N ALA A 42 9.91 26.92 -17.57
CA ALA A 42 10.67 28.16 -17.70
C ALA A 42 11.86 28.04 -18.68
N ASN A 43 12.27 26.82 -19.05
CA ASN A 43 13.50 26.57 -19.80
C ASN A 43 13.25 25.76 -21.09
N LEU A 44 12.08 25.91 -21.73
CA LEU A 44 11.66 25.10 -22.88
C LEU A 44 12.67 25.02 -24.04
N GLN A 45 13.49 26.07 -24.24
CA GLN A 45 14.49 26.14 -25.30
C GLN A 45 15.84 25.50 -24.93
N LYS A 46 16.08 25.16 -23.65
CA LYS A 46 17.33 24.51 -23.24
C LYS A 46 17.42 23.11 -23.83
N LYS A 47 18.62 22.76 -24.29
CA LYS A 47 18.94 21.43 -24.82
C LYS A 47 19.18 20.44 -23.67
N LEU A 48 18.64 19.24 -23.82
CA LEU A 48 19.02 18.10 -23.00
C LEU A 48 20.41 17.62 -23.42
N SER A 49 21.21 17.14 -22.45
CA SER A 49 22.43 16.40 -22.76
C SER A 49 22.10 15.13 -23.55
N LYS A 50 23.09 14.57 -24.26
CA LYS A 50 22.93 13.31 -25.02
C LYS A 50 22.41 12.18 -24.11
N LEU A 51 22.99 12.03 -22.93
CA LEU A 51 22.58 11.01 -21.95
C LEU A 51 21.13 11.21 -21.47
N GLN A 52 20.73 12.44 -21.14
CA GLN A 52 19.35 12.74 -20.75
C GLN A 52 18.37 12.43 -21.88
N ALA A 53 18.67 12.87 -23.12
CA ALA A 53 17.81 12.57 -24.26
C ALA A 53 17.67 11.06 -24.50
N THR A 54 18.74 10.29 -24.37
CA THR A 54 18.71 8.83 -24.51
C THR A 54 17.86 8.17 -23.42
N ASN A 55 18.11 8.50 -22.14
CA ASN A 55 17.36 7.92 -21.03
C ASN A 55 15.87 8.27 -21.10
N TYR A 56 15.54 9.52 -21.45
CA TYR A 56 14.16 9.94 -21.63
C TYR A 56 13.46 9.17 -22.75
N LYS A 57 14.12 9.00 -23.92
CA LYS A 57 13.57 8.19 -25.01
C LYS A 57 13.29 6.75 -24.60
N LEU A 58 14.21 6.13 -23.85
CA LEU A 58 14.05 4.76 -23.33
C LEU A 58 12.85 4.65 -22.39
N MET A 59 12.67 5.62 -21.48
CA MET A 59 11.53 5.64 -20.57
C MET A 59 10.20 5.84 -21.30
N ILE A 60 10.16 6.75 -22.29
CA ILE A 60 8.96 6.97 -23.13
C ILE A 60 8.63 5.71 -23.95
N ALA A 61 9.62 5.01 -24.49
CA ALA A 61 9.40 3.76 -25.20
C ALA A 61 8.84 2.66 -24.28
N LYS A 62 9.31 2.55 -23.03
CA LYS A 62 8.69 1.65 -22.05
C LYS A 62 7.28 2.11 -21.70
N ARG A 63 7.06 3.40 -21.47
CA ARG A 63 5.75 3.93 -21.10
C ARG A 63 4.73 3.77 -22.23
N SER A 64 5.13 3.86 -23.50
CA SER A 64 4.26 3.58 -24.63
C SER A 64 3.79 2.13 -24.68
N HIS A 65 4.48 1.22 -23.98
CA HIS A 65 4.06 -0.17 -23.75
C HIS A 65 3.40 -0.37 -22.38
N ARG A 66 2.87 0.71 -21.78
CA ARG A 66 2.12 0.76 -20.50
C ARG A 66 2.91 0.44 -19.24
N TRP A 67 4.24 0.51 -19.28
CA TRP A 67 5.03 0.43 -18.04
C TRP A 67 4.59 1.53 -17.06
N PRO A 68 4.31 1.23 -15.78
CA PRO A 68 3.93 2.26 -14.82
C PRO A 68 5.02 3.31 -14.64
N VAL A 69 4.63 4.60 -14.64
CA VAL A 69 5.57 5.72 -14.46
C VAL A 69 6.37 5.57 -13.16
N ALA A 70 5.71 5.16 -12.06
CA ALA A 70 6.36 4.95 -10.77
C ALA A 70 7.46 3.88 -10.79
N TYR A 71 7.34 2.84 -11.62
CA TYR A 71 8.42 1.85 -11.80
C TYR A 71 9.53 2.36 -12.69
N LEU A 72 9.22 3.22 -13.66
CA LEU A 72 10.23 3.87 -14.49
C LEU A 72 11.06 4.85 -13.65
N THR A 73 10.43 5.68 -12.83
CA THR A 73 11.12 6.61 -11.93
C THR A 73 11.70 5.90 -10.70
N GLY A 74 11.14 4.75 -10.32
CA GLY A 74 11.55 3.95 -9.16
C GLY A 74 11.00 4.46 -7.83
N HIS A 75 10.05 5.39 -7.85
CA HIS A 75 9.45 5.96 -6.63
C HIS A 75 7.99 6.40 -6.82
N LYS A 76 7.24 6.47 -5.72
CA LYS A 76 5.83 6.87 -5.64
C LYS A 76 5.60 7.62 -4.33
N GLU A 77 4.98 8.80 -4.42
CA GLU A 77 4.46 9.51 -3.24
C GLU A 77 3.22 8.80 -2.69
N PHE A 78 3.15 8.68 -1.36
CA PHE A 78 2.01 8.19 -0.60
C PHE A 78 1.98 8.88 0.76
N TYR A 79 0.84 9.48 1.12
CA TYR A 79 0.64 10.19 2.38
C TYR A 79 1.72 11.24 2.69
N GLY A 80 2.14 11.99 1.66
CA GLY A 80 3.20 13.01 1.74
C GLY A 80 4.63 12.47 1.90
N LEU A 81 4.83 11.16 1.77
CA LEU A 81 6.14 10.50 1.86
C LEU A 81 6.51 9.84 0.52
N ASP A 82 7.78 9.93 0.14
CA ASP A 82 8.29 9.30 -1.10
C ASP A 82 8.77 7.86 -0.83
N PHE A 83 8.17 6.89 -1.52
CA PHE A 83 8.50 5.47 -1.40
C PHE A 83 9.20 4.95 -2.64
N LYS A 84 10.32 4.23 -2.47
CA LYS A 84 10.89 3.39 -3.51
C LYS A 84 9.89 2.30 -3.88
N VAL A 85 9.68 2.11 -5.18
CA VAL A 85 8.86 1.03 -5.73
C VAL A 85 9.57 0.36 -6.90
N ASP A 86 9.28 -0.91 -7.11
CA ASP A 86 9.67 -1.68 -8.29
C ASP A 86 8.64 -2.81 -8.52
N GLN A 87 8.91 -3.67 -9.51
CA GLN A 87 8.03 -4.77 -9.90
C GLN A 87 7.75 -5.80 -8.80
N ASN A 88 8.45 -5.75 -7.67
CA ASN A 88 8.23 -6.66 -6.54
C ASN A 88 7.12 -6.19 -5.59
N VAL A 89 6.62 -4.96 -5.74
CA VAL A 89 5.63 -4.36 -4.83
C VAL A 89 4.49 -3.69 -5.60
N LEU A 90 3.28 -3.73 -5.03
CA LEU A 90 2.17 -2.91 -5.51
C LEU A 90 2.53 -1.42 -5.43
N ILE A 91 2.18 -0.66 -6.47
CA ILE A 91 2.33 0.79 -6.42
C ILE A 91 1.30 1.34 -5.43
N PRO A 92 1.72 2.09 -4.37
CA PRO A 92 0.79 2.68 -3.42
C PRO A 92 -0.30 3.51 -4.09
N ARG A 93 -1.55 3.29 -3.68
CA ARG A 93 -2.75 3.93 -4.24
C ARG A 93 -3.23 5.05 -3.33
N PRO A 94 -3.66 6.21 -3.86
CA PRO A 94 -4.22 7.28 -3.03
C PRO A 94 -5.40 6.82 -2.16
N GLU A 95 -6.23 5.92 -2.68
CA GLU A 95 -7.38 5.37 -1.96
C GLU A 95 -6.99 4.65 -0.66
N THR A 96 -5.77 4.07 -0.62
CA THR A 96 -5.24 3.37 0.55
C THR A 96 -4.83 4.31 1.69
N GLU A 97 -4.71 5.62 1.43
CA GLU A 97 -4.38 6.61 2.47
C GLU A 97 -5.44 6.66 3.59
N ILE A 98 -6.69 6.30 3.29
CA ILE A 98 -7.76 6.22 4.29
C ILE A 98 -7.43 5.25 5.43
N LEU A 99 -6.69 4.16 5.17
CA LEU A 99 -6.27 3.22 6.20
C LEU A 99 -5.31 3.88 7.19
N VAL A 100 -4.39 4.71 6.69
CA VAL A 100 -3.43 5.47 7.51
C VAL A 100 -4.18 6.48 8.37
N GLU A 101 -5.09 7.25 7.78
CA GLU A 101 -5.91 8.24 8.49
C GLU A 101 -6.68 7.61 9.65
N LYS A 102 -7.39 6.49 9.39
CA LYS A 102 -8.19 5.81 10.41
C LYS A 102 -7.36 5.17 11.49
N ALA A 103 -6.19 4.60 11.16
CA ALA A 103 -5.27 4.14 12.20
C ALA A 103 -4.80 5.30 13.09
N LEU A 104 -4.42 6.45 12.52
CA LEU A 104 -3.99 7.61 13.29
C LEU A 104 -5.11 8.20 14.17
N GLU A 105 -6.36 8.20 13.70
CA GLU A 105 -7.53 8.57 14.51
C GLU A 105 -7.73 7.61 15.69
N LEU A 106 -7.73 6.30 15.45
CA LEU A 106 -7.90 5.27 16.48
C LEU A 106 -6.80 5.34 17.54
N LEU A 107 -5.57 5.63 17.12
CA LEU A 107 -4.46 5.82 18.03
C LEU A 107 -4.78 6.93 19.04
N LYS A 108 -5.47 8.02 18.69
CA LYS A 108 -5.78 9.12 19.66
C LYS A 108 -6.38 8.64 20.97
N SER A 109 -7.18 7.56 20.97
CA SER A 109 -7.77 6.95 22.18
C SER A 109 -6.78 6.45 23.24
N GLY A 110 -5.52 6.20 22.88
CA GLY A 110 -4.51 5.64 23.80
C GLY A 110 -4.62 4.13 24.04
N LYS A 111 -5.66 3.48 23.52
CA LYS A 111 -5.98 2.06 23.79
C LYS A 111 -5.09 1.07 23.03
N PHE A 112 -4.47 1.49 21.93
CA PHE A 112 -3.70 0.62 21.05
C PHE A 112 -2.20 0.79 21.28
N LYS A 113 -1.51 -0.35 21.35
CA LYS A 113 -0.05 -0.44 21.53
C LYS A 113 0.65 -1.01 20.31
N ASN A 114 -0.03 -1.86 19.54
CA ASN A 114 0.53 -2.54 18.39
C ASN A 114 -0.15 -2.07 17.10
N ILE A 115 0.63 -1.85 16.05
CA ILE A 115 0.15 -1.56 14.70
C ILE A 115 0.75 -2.61 13.79
N ILE A 116 -0.11 -3.37 13.10
CA ILE A 116 0.28 -4.51 12.29
C ILE A 116 -0.26 -4.31 10.88
N ASP A 117 0.62 -4.28 9.88
CA ASP A 117 0.28 -4.13 8.46
C ASP A 117 0.52 -5.46 7.73
N ILE A 118 -0.56 -6.09 7.27
CA ILE A 118 -0.56 -7.41 6.64
C ILE A 118 -0.52 -7.27 5.13
N GLY A 119 0.48 -7.87 4.49
CA GLY A 119 0.76 -7.67 3.07
C GLY A 119 1.38 -6.29 2.82
N THR A 120 2.37 -5.92 3.64
CA THR A 120 2.91 -4.56 3.73
C THR A 120 3.51 -4.05 2.40
N GLY A 121 3.91 -4.94 1.49
CA GLY A 121 4.40 -4.55 0.16
C GLY A 121 5.60 -3.63 0.23
N SER A 122 5.44 -2.39 -0.25
CA SER A 122 6.47 -1.35 -0.19
C SER A 122 6.66 -0.74 1.21
N GLY A 123 5.84 -1.14 2.18
CA GLY A 123 5.80 -0.60 3.54
C GLY A 123 4.99 0.70 3.66
N ALA A 124 4.26 1.11 2.61
CA ALA A 124 3.62 2.43 2.52
C ALA A 124 2.72 2.74 3.73
N ILE A 125 1.84 1.80 4.12
CA ILE A 125 0.92 2.00 5.24
C ILE A 125 1.70 2.08 6.57
N ILE A 126 2.43 1.02 6.92
CA ILE A 126 3.09 0.95 8.24
C ILE A 126 4.15 2.03 8.46
N ILE A 127 4.91 2.39 7.43
CA ILE A 127 5.93 3.43 7.50
C ILE A 127 5.30 4.80 7.71
N SER A 128 4.24 5.13 6.96
CA SER A 128 3.53 6.41 7.13
C SER A 128 2.98 6.55 8.55
N ILE A 129 2.35 5.50 9.09
CA ILE A 129 1.86 5.51 10.48
C ILE A 129 3.04 5.65 11.45
N ALA A 130 4.13 4.90 11.27
CA ALA A 130 5.29 4.96 12.16
C ALA A 130 5.95 6.34 12.17
N VAL A 131 6.12 6.99 11.01
CA VAL A 131 6.70 8.34 10.89
C VAL A 131 5.87 9.36 11.68
N ILE A 132 4.55 9.28 11.60
CA ILE A 132 3.65 10.29 12.16
C ILE A 132 3.35 10.01 13.63
N ALA A 133 3.01 8.77 13.98
CA ALA A 133 2.63 8.39 15.33
C ALA A 133 3.82 8.40 16.30
N SER A 134 5.02 8.01 15.85
CA SER A 134 6.19 7.95 16.73
C SER A 134 6.69 9.33 17.20
N ARG A 135 6.27 10.42 16.56
CA ARG A 135 6.57 11.78 17.02
C ARG A 135 5.74 12.15 18.26
N ARG A 136 4.63 11.47 18.47
CA ARG A 136 3.65 11.79 19.52
C ARG A 136 3.67 10.78 20.66
N ARG A 137 4.14 9.54 20.44
CA ARG A 137 4.08 8.44 21.41
C ARG A 137 5.25 7.48 21.29
N SER A 138 5.89 7.17 22.42
CA SER A 138 7.08 6.32 22.50
C SER A 138 6.78 4.83 22.69
N ASN A 139 5.57 4.44 23.11
CA ASN A 139 5.23 3.06 23.49
C ASN A 139 4.57 2.22 22.38
N LEU A 140 4.51 2.73 21.16
CA LEU A 140 3.91 2.03 20.02
C LEU A 140 4.90 1.04 19.39
N LYS A 141 4.41 -0.15 19.07
CA LYS A 141 5.16 -1.18 18.34
C LYS A 141 4.58 -1.35 16.94
N PHE A 142 5.45 -1.34 15.93
CA PHE A 142 5.06 -1.40 14.53
C PHE A 142 5.56 -2.70 13.89
N TYR A 143 4.68 -3.33 13.12
CA TYR A 143 4.93 -4.60 12.47
C TYR A 143 4.45 -4.56 11.02
N GLY A 144 5.28 -5.05 10.09
CA GLY A 144 4.90 -5.24 8.69
C GLY A 144 5.16 -6.68 8.27
N THR A 145 4.14 -7.37 7.77
CA THR A 145 4.27 -8.74 7.28
C THR A 145 4.05 -8.83 5.79
N ASP A 146 4.81 -9.70 5.12
CA ASP A 146 4.57 -10.03 3.73
C ASP A 146 5.08 -11.44 3.42
N ILE A 147 4.40 -12.16 2.54
CA ILE A 147 4.85 -13.46 2.05
C ILE A 147 6.03 -13.32 1.08
N SER A 148 6.15 -12.16 0.42
CA SER A 148 7.21 -11.85 -0.54
C SER A 148 8.45 -11.30 0.16
N LYS A 149 9.52 -12.11 0.22
CA LYS A 149 10.85 -11.64 0.66
C LYS A 149 11.35 -10.44 -0.17
N PRO A 150 11.19 -10.40 -1.51
CA PRO A 150 11.49 -9.21 -2.30
C PRO A 150 10.72 -7.96 -1.87
N ALA A 151 9.42 -8.07 -1.56
CA ALA A 151 8.63 -6.94 -1.07
C ALA A 151 9.19 -6.42 0.28
N LEU A 152 9.49 -7.32 1.22
CA LEU A 152 10.10 -6.94 2.50
C LEU A 152 11.47 -6.28 2.34
N LYS A 153 12.24 -6.61 1.28
CA LYS A 153 13.49 -5.89 0.98
C LYS A 153 13.19 -4.43 0.62
N ILE A 154 12.17 -4.17 -0.21
CA ILE A 154 11.73 -2.81 -0.55
C ILE A 154 11.18 -2.07 0.67
N ALA A 155 10.34 -2.73 1.48
CA ALA A 155 9.83 -2.14 2.73
C ALA A 155 10.96 -1.71 3.68
N ARG A 156 12.00 -2.54 3.85
CA ARG A 156 13.17 -2.16 4.68
C ARG A 156 13.96 -0.99 4.09
N LEU A 157 14.12 -0.92 2.77
CA LEU A 157 14.77 0.23 2.11
C LEU A 157 13.98 1.52 2.36
N ASN A 158 12.66 1.46 2.26
CA ASN A 158 11.78 2.60 2.54
C ASN A 158 11.79 2.99 4.03
N ALA A 159 11.77 2.01 4.93
CA ALA A 159 11.85 2.29 6.36
C ALA A 159 13.19 2.94 6.75
N ARG A 160 14.28 2.58 6.07
CA ARG A 160 15.58 3.24 6.22
C ARG A 160 15.54 4.67 5.69
N ARG A 161 14.97 4.87 4.50
CA ARG A 161 14.79 6.19 3.87
C ARG A 161 14.04 7.17 4.77
N HIS A 162 13.03 6.68 5.48
CA HIS A 162 12.19 7.47 6.38
C HIS A 162 12.60 7.40 7.86
N HIS A 163 13.81 6.90 8.15
CA HIS A 163 14.38 6.85 9.51
C HIS A 163 13.52 6.11 10.57
N VAL A 164 12.72 5.12 10.15
CA VAL A 164 11.87 4.31 11.02
C VAL A 164 12.23 2.82 11.01
N LEU A 165 13.32 2.42 10.34
CA LEU A 165 13.74 1.01 10.26
C LEU A 165 13.86 0.33 11.64
N LYS A 166 14.41 1.02 12.64
CA LYS A 166 14.55 0.49 14.01
C LYS A 166 13.22 0.41 14.79
N LYS A 167 12.16 1.06 14.29
CA LYS A 167 10.84 1.11 14.93
C LYS A 167 9.88 0.05 14.40
N ILE A 168 10.16 -0.52 13.24
CA ILE A 168 9.27 -1.46 12.54
C ILE A 168 9.95 -2.82 12.45
N LYS A 169 9.28 -3.85 12.98
CA LYS A 169 9.70 -5.24 12.80
C LYS A 169 9.05 -5.82 11.55
N PHE A 170 9.88 -6.17 10.56
CA PHE A 170 9.43 -6.78 9.31
C PHE A 170 9.62 -8.29 9.33
N GLU A 171 8.54 -9.04 9.10
CA GLU A 171 8.56 -10.51 9.16
C GLU A 171 8.04 -11.13 7.87
N ASN A 172 8.68 -12.22 7.44
CA ASN A 172 8.21 -13.01 6.30
C ASN A 172 7.19 -14.03 6.79
N CYS A 173 5.93 -13.77 6.50
CA CYS A 173 4.81 -14.52 7.06
C CYS A 173 3.65 -14.53 6.06
N ASN A 174 2.91 -15.64 6.04
CA ASN A 174 1.63 -15.72 5.37
C ASN A 174 0.54 -15.17 6.29
N LEU A 175 0.15 -13.91 6.06
CA LEU A 175 -0.80 -13.18 6.91
C LEU A 175 -0.29 -13.06 8.36
N ILE A 176 -0.89 -13.79 9.31
CA ILE A 176 -0.47 -13.87 10.72
C ILE A 176 -0.15 -15.31 11.16
N GLU A 177 0.13 -16.21 10.21
CA GLU A 177 0.48 -17.59 10.49
C GLU A 177 1.74 -17.69 11.37
N ASN A 178 1.69 -18.45 12.46
CA ASN A 178 2.77 -18.58 13.45
C ASN A 178 3.25 -17.25 14.06
N TRP A 179 2.41 -16.21 14.04
CA TRP A 179 2.71 -14.93 14.66
C TRP A 179 2.80 -15.08 16.18
N LYS A 180 4.02 -15.03 16.72
CA LYS A 180 4.29 -15.30 18.15
C LYS A 180 3.94 -14.14 19.08
N LEU A 181 3.61 -12.97 18.54
CA LEU A 181 3.40 -11.76 19.33
C LEU A 181 1.92 -11.51 19.58
N ARG A 182 1.60 -11.22 20.84
CA ARG A 182 0.28 -10.77 21.28
C ARG A 182 -0.33 -9.72 20.35
N ILE A 183 -1.52 -10.01 19.84
CA ILE A 183 -2.31 -9.11 18.97
C ILE A 183 -3.38 -8.34 19.76
N GLU A 184 -3.42 -8.48 21.07
CA GLU A 184 -4.22 -7.65 21.97
C GLU A 184 -3.82 -6.18 21.86
N ASN A 185 -4.80 -5.28 21.97
CA ASN A 185 -4.56 -3.84 21.87
C ASN A 185 -3.87 -3.45 20.55
N SER A 186 -4.29 -4.07 19.45
CA SER A 186 -3.73 -3.87 18.11
C SER A 186 -4.71 -3.23 17.13
N ILE A 187 -4.13 -2.46 16.22
CA ILE A 187 -4.74 -2.10 14.95
C ILE A 187 -4.10 -2.99 13.88
N ILE A 188 -4.89 -3.86 13.26
CA ILE A 188 -4.48 -4.66 12.10
C ILE A 188 -4.96 -3.95 10.84
N LEU A 189 -4.05 -3.67 9.92
CA LEU A 189 -4.30 -3.06 8.63
C LEU A 189 -4.05 -4.09 7.54
N ALA A 190 -4.90 -4.13 6.52
CA ALA A 190 -4.73 -5.08 5.42
C ALA A 190 -5.29 -4.50 4.11
N ASN A 191 -4.40 -4.19 3.16
CA ASN A 191 -4.75 -4.01 1.76
C ASN A 191 -4.29 -5.25 0.98
N LEU A 192 -5.09 -6.31 1.09
CA LEU A 192 -4.78 -7.61 0.49
C LEU A 192 -5.28 -7.67 -0.95
N PRO A 193 -4.69 -8.52 -1.80
CA PRO A 193 -5.14 -8.70 -3.17
C PRO A 193 -6.64 -8.99 -3.26
N TYR A 194 -7.41 -8.19 -4.01
CA TYR A 194 -8.87 -8.36 -4.11
C TYR A 194 -9.43 -8.22 -5.53
N LEU A 195 -8.58 -8.06 -6.56
CA LEU A 195 -9.07 -7.82 -7.91
C LEU A 195 -9.71 -9.08 -8.52
N THR A 196 -10.82 -8.86 -9.21
CA THR A 196 -11.53 -9.87 -9.99
C THR A 196 -10.87 -10.12 -11.35
N PRO A 197 -11.12 -11.27 -12.01
CA PRO A 197 -10.64 -11.52 -13.37
C PRO A 197 -11.04 -10.42 -14.38
N LYS A 198 -12.20 -9.77 -14.18
CA LYS A 198 -12.64 -8.64 -15.00
C LYS A 198 -11.75 -7.42 -14.81
N GLN A 199 -11.42 -7.07 -13.57
CA GLN A 199 -10.53 -5.94 -13.25
C GLN A 199 -9.09 -6.19 -13.73
N MET A 200 -8.64 -7.43 -13.73
CA MET A 200 -7.33 -7.84 -14.27
C MET A 200 -7.19 -7.64 -15.79
N LYS A 201 -8.28 -7.35 -16.52
CA LYS A 201 -8.22 -6.95 -17.93
C LYS A 201 -7.71 -5.52 -18.12
N ASN A 202 -7.56 -4.73 -17.05
CA ASN A 202 -6.97 -3.40 -17.15
C ASN A 202 -5.50 -3.52 -17.60
N PRO A 203 -5.14 -2.99 -18.79
CA PRO A 203 -3.80 -3.16 -19.35
C PRO A 203 -2.71 -2.41 -18.57
N ASP A 204 -3.07 -1.45 -17.71
CA ASP A 204 -2.10 -0.71 -16.88
C ASP A 204 -1.61 -1.51 -15.68
N LEU A 205 -2.29 -2.60 -15.32
CA LEU A 205 -1.88 -3.53 -14.26
C LEU A 205 -0.87 -4.58 -14.74
N LYS A 206 -0.55 -4.60 -16.03
CA LYS A 206 0.23 -5.66 -16.70
C LYS A 206 1.58 -5.95 -16.03
N TYR A 207 2.25 -4.92 -15.54
CA TYR A 207 3.62 -5.04 -15.00
C TYR A 207 3.66 -5.06 -13.47
N GLU A 208 2.52 -4.92 -12.81
CA GLU A 208 2.46 -5.02 -11.35
C GLU A 208 2.42 -6.50 -10.92
N PRO A 209 2.96 -6.82 -9.74
CA PRO A 209 3.08 -8.20 -9.28
C PRO A 209 1.70 -8.85 -9.12
N LYS A 210 1.42 -9.92 -9.90
CA LYS A 210 0.11 -10.59 -9.91
C LYS A 210 -0.34 -11.08 -8.54
N ASN A 211 0.61 -11.53 -7.71
CA ASN A 211 0.35 -11.97 -6.33
C ASN A 211 -0.10 -10.83 -5.41
N ALA A 212 0.18 -9.56 -5.76
CA ALA A 212 -0.32 -8.38 -5.05
C ALA A 212 -1.70 -7.91 -5.57
N LEU A 213 -2.19 -8.47 -6.69
CA LEU A 213 -3.43 -8.05 -7.35
C LEU A 213 -4.59 -9.05 -7.17
N VAL A 214 -4.30 -10.36 -7.22
CA VAL A 214 -5.34 -11.41 -7.27
C VAL A 214 -5.27 -12.35 -6.07
N ALA A 215 -6.44 -12.67 -5.49
CA ALA A 215 -6.61 -13.61 -4.37
C ALA A 215 -6.76 -15.10 -4.78
N GLY A 216 -6.11 -15.55 -5.86
CA GLY A 216 -6.24 -16.93 -6.34
C GLY A 216 -7.69 -17.28 -6.73
N LYS A 217 -8.18 -18.48 -6.36
CA LYS A 217 -9.57 -18.91 -6.61
C LYS A 217 -10.55 -18.16 -5.68
N GLY A 218 -10.92 -16.95 -6.08
CA GLY A 218 -11.90 -16.08 -5.41
C GLY A 218 -11.28 -14.81 -4.84
N SER A 219 -11.91 -13.66 -5.09
CA SER A 219 -11.35 -12.34 -4.78
C SER A 219 -11.17 -12.03 -3.27
N LEU A 220 -11.75 -12.84 -2.38
CA LEU A 220 -11.70 -12.64 -0.93
C LEU A 220 -10.98 -13.77 -0.18
N LYS A 221 -10.21 -14.64 -0.86
CA LYS A 221 -9.48 -15.75 -0.23
C LYS A 221 -8.64 -15.27 0.95
N TYR A 222 -7.79 -14.26 0.75
CA TYR A 222 -6.87 -13.81 1.78
C TYR A 222 -7.60 -13.17 2.98
N TYR A 223 -8.72 -12.47 2.75
CA TYR A 223 -9.56 -11.97 3.84
C TYR A 223 -10.22 -13.10 4.64
N ARG A 224 -10.73 -14.13 3.96
CA ARG A 224 -11.25 -15.33 4.63
C ARG A 224 -10.18 -16.00 5.47
N ASP A 225 -8.99 -16.19 4.91
CA ASP A 225 -7.89 -16.86 5.60
C ASP A 225 -7.40 -16.02 6.79
N LEU A 226 -7.31 -14.68 6.64
CA LEU A 226 -6.97 -13.76 7.73
C LEU A 226 -7.98 -13.85 8.88
N PHE A 227 -9.28 -13.76 8.58
CA PHE A 227 -10.30 -13.83 9.63
C PHE A 227 -10.34 -15.20 10.30
N LYS A 228 -10.10 -16.28 9.56
CA LYS A 228 -9.98 -17.62 10.14
C LYS A 228 -8.78 -17.70 11.08
N GLN A 229 -7.61 -17.21 10.67
CA GLN A 229 -6.41 -17.19 11.53
C GLN A 229 -6.64 -16.34 12.79
N ILE A 230 -7.29 -15.18 12.68
CA ILE A 230 -7.64 -14.34 13.83
C ILE A 230 -8.63 -15.06 14.76
N SER A 231 -9.63 -15.76 14.21
CA SER A 231 -10.63 -16.47 15.02
C SER A 231 -10.07 -17.61 15.87
N THR A 232 -8.95 -18.18 15.45
CA THR A 232 -8.24 -19.25 16.17
C THR A 232 -6.99 -18.75 16.90
N TYR A 233 -6.72 -17.44 16.86
CA TYR A 233 -5.54 -16.88 17.51
C TYR A 233 -5.71 -16.95 19.04
N PRO A 234 -4.71 -17.44 19.79
CA PRO A 234 -4.80 -17.50 21.24
C PRO A 234 -4.77 -16.09 21.82
N PHE A 235 -5.93 -15.59 22.23
CA PHE A 235 -6.06 -14.36 23.00
C PHE A 235 -5.84 -14.64 24.49
N GLY A 236 -5.15 -13.75 25.20
CA GLY A 236 -5.03 -13.84 26.66
C GLY A 236 -6.38 -13.74 27.38
N THR A 237 -6.39 -14.03 28.68
CA THR A 237 -7.60 -13.96 29.54
C THR A 237 -7.93 -12.56 30.04
N ALA A 238 -7.12 -11.54 29.66
CA ALA A 238 -7.28 -10.19 30.15
C ALA A 238 -8.60 -9.53 29.67
N GLN A 239 -9.29 -8.87 30.59
CA GLN A 239 -10.68 -8.40 30.45
C GLN A 239 -10.87 -7.21 29.49
N ASP A 240 -9.80 -6.62 28.95
CA ASP A 240 -9.86 -5.45 28.07
C ASP A 240 -8.91 -5.56 26.86
N GLN A 241 -9.33 -6.33 25.86
CA GLN A 241 -8.61 -6.44 24.60
C GLN A 241 -9.29 -5.61 23.52
N ASN A 242 -8.61 -4.56 23.05
CA ASN A 242 -9.07 -3.79 21.91
C ASN A 242 -8.40 -4.33 20.64
N LEU A 243 -9.16 -5.01 19.78
CA LEU A 243 -8.69 -5.38 18.45
C LEU A 243 -9.54 -4.65 17.41
N THR A 244 -8.87 -3.88 16.55
CA THR A 244 -9.50 -3.27 15.38
C THR A 244 -8.81 -3.75 14.12
N ILE A 245 -9.59 -4.21 13.15
CA ILE A 245 -9.10 -4.64 11.84
C ILE A 245 -9.66 -3.66 10.81
N LEU A 246 -8.77 -2.98 10.10
CA LEU A 246 -9.06 -2.07 9.00
C LEU A 246 -8.62 -2.75 7.70
N ILE A 247 -9.57 -2.97 6.79
CA ILE A 247 -9.26 -3.60 5.50
C ILE A 247 -9.71 -2.72 4.34
N GLU A 248 -8.98 -2.78 3.24
CA GLU A 248 -9.38 -2.18 1.96
C GLU A 248 -9.98 -3.24 1.04
N HIS A 249 -11.14 -2.98 0.45
CA HIS A 249 -11.76 -3.91 -0.50
C HIS A 249 -12.53 -3.15 -1.58
N ASP A 250 -12.83 -3.84 -2.68
CA ASP A 250 -13.71 -3.29 -3.70
C ASP A 250 -15.12 -3.03 -3.14
N PRO A 251 -15.78 -1.89 -3.43
CA PRO A 251 -17.10 -1.59 -2.90
C PRO A 251 -18.15 -2.67 -3.19
N SER A 252 -18.05 -3.35 -4.34
CA SER A 252 -18.93 -4.45 -4.72
C SER A 252 -18.80 -5.68 -3.82
N GLN A 253 -17.67 -5.82 -3.11
CA GLN A 253 -17.38 -6.95 -2.23
C GLN A 253 -17.88 -6.74 -0.80
N LYS A 254 -18.43 -5.57 -0.46
CA LYS A 254 -18.86 -5.21 0.89
C LYS A 254 -19.76 -6.26 1.54
N ALA A 255 -20.80 -6.71 0.84
CA ALA A 255 -21.73 -7.71 1.38
C ALA A 255 -21.05 -9.06 1.64
N ALA A 256 -20.11 -9.47 0.77
CA ALA A 256 -19.37 -10.71 0.94
C ALA A 256 -18.36 -10.64 2.10
N VAL A 257 -17.67 -9.51 2.26
CA VAL A 257 -16.81 -9.23 3.42
C VAL A 257 -17.62 -9.29 4.71
N GLN A 258 -18.80 -8.66 4.76
CA GLN A 258 -19.67 -8.70 5.93
C GLN A 258 -20.09 -10.12 6.30
N LYS A 259 -20.40 -10.98 5.32
CA LYS A 259 -20.69 -12.40 5.55
C LYS A 259 -19.48 -13.14 6.13
N LEU A 260 -18.26 -12.88 5.64
CA LEU A 260 -17.04 -13.47 6.19
C LEU A 260 -16.78 -13.03 7.64
N VAL A 261 -16.96 -11.74 7.94
CA VAL A 261 -16.82 -11.20 9.30
C VAL A 261 -17.82 -11.89 10.24
N LYS A 262 -19.10 -11.97 9.88
CA LYS A 262 -20.11 -12.66 10.70
C LYS A 262 -19.77 -14.13 10.94
N LYS A 263 -19.20 -14.80 9.93
CA LYS A 263 -18.85 -16.23 10.00
C LYS A 263 -17.67 -16.51 10.92
N PHE A 264 -16.58 -15.74 10.81
CA PHE A 264 -15.33 -16.03 11.52
C PHE A 264 -15.15 -15.18 12.80
N LEU A 265 -15.77 -14.01 12.86
CA LEU A 265 -15.68 -13.06 13.96
C LEU A 265 -17.09 -12.64 14.43
N PRO A 266 -17.94 -13.58 14.90
CA PRO A 266 -19.36 -13.30 15.20
C PRO A 266 -19.59 -12.26 16.30
N LYS A 267 -18.61 -12.06 17.20
CA LYS A 267 -18.65 -11.04 18.26
C LYS A 267 -18.24 -9.63 17.78
N ALA A 268 -17.80 -9.49 16.52
CA ALA A 268 -17.33 -8.22 16.01
C ALA A 268 -18.46 -7.28 15.58
N GLN A 269 -18.34 -6.01 15.98
CA GLN A 269 -19.11 -4.90 15.46
C GLN A 269 -18.49 -4.46 14.13
N ASN A 270 -19.26 -4.59 13.05
CA ASN A 270 -18.85 -4.18 11.71
C ASN A 270 -19.35 -2.76 11.43
N LYS A 271 -18.43 -1.82 11.15
CA LYS A 271 -18.73 -0.46 10.72
C LYS A 271 -18.07 -0.18 9.37
N SER A 272 -18.87 0.14 8.36
CA SER A 272 -18.37 0.59 7.07
C SER A 272 -17.79 2.00 7.21
N LEU A 273 -16.54 2.22 6.79
CA LEU A 273 -15.90 3.52 6.80
C LEU A 273 -15.50 3.87 5.35
N ALA A 274 -16.24 4.79 4.72
CA ALA A 274 -16.10 5.13 3.30
C ALA A 274 -16.45 3.98 2.32
N LYS A 275 -16.31 4.23 1.02
CA LYS A 275 -16.66 3.27 -0.05
C LYS A 275 -15.74 2.04 -0.09
N PHE A 276 -14.50 2.17 0.36
CA PHE A 276 -13.43 1.18 0.13
C PHE A 276 -12.88 0.53 1.42
N ALA A 277 -13.22 1.04 2.61
CA ALA A 277 -12.71 0.48 3.85
C ALA A 277 -13.81 -0.06 4.77
N THR A 278 -13.56 -1.22 5.37
CA THR A 278 -14.40 -1.79 6.41
C THR A 278 -13.61 -1.84 7.72
N MET A 279 -14.21 -1.31 8.79
CA MET A 279 -13.70 -1.45 10.14
C MET A 279 -14.43 -2.60 10.85
N VAL A 280 -13.66 -3.55 11.35
CA VAL A 280 -14.14 -4.64 12.20
C VAL A 280 -13.58 -4.41 13.59
N TYR A 281 -14.46 -4.17 14.56
CA TYR A 281 -14.08 -3.98 15.96
C TYR A 281 -14.62 -5.13 16.78
N ASN A 282 -13.77 -5.79 17.56
CA ASN A 282 -14.23 -6.79 18.52
C ASN A 282 -14.18 -6.17 19.92
N ARG A 283 -15.36 -5.93 20.53
CA ARG A 283 -15.44 -5.48 21.93
C ARG A 283 -15.77 -6.68 22.81
N SER A 284 -14.93 -6.89 23.82
CA SER A 284 -15.07 -7.86 24.91
C SER A 284 -15.20 -9.33 24.47
N TRP A 285 -14.07 -10.04 24.47
CA TRP A 285 -14.07 -11.48 24.69
C TRP A 285 -14.31 -11.72 26.19
N THR A 286 -15.57 -11.69 26.62
CA THR A 286 -15.92 -12.36 27.88
C THR A 286 -15.86 -13.86 27.60
N PHE A 287 -14.85 -14.53 28.16
CA PHE A 287 -14.88 -15.97 28.30
C PHE A 287 -15.77 -16.23 29.52
N ASN A 288 -16.93 -16.84 29.31
CA ASN A 288 -17.62 -17.50 30.42
C ASN A 288 -16.70 -18.66 30.82
N THR A 289 -15.97 -18.48 31.92
CA THR A 289 -15.40 -19.59 32.66
C THR A 289 -16.59 -20.36 33.22
N GLY A 290 -16.94 -21.46 32.57
CA GLY A 290 -17.72 -22.52 33.21
C GLY A 290 -16.87 -23.24 34.24
#